data_AF-A0A7V5MJU2-F1
#
_entry.id   AF-A0A7V5MJU2-F1
#
_cell.length_a   1.000
_cell.length_b   1.000
_cell.length_c   1.000
_cell.angle_alpha   90.00
_cell.angle_beta   90.00
_cell.angle_gamma   90.00
#
_symmetry.space_group_name_H-M   'P 1'
#
loop_
_entity.id
_entity.type
_entity.pdbx_description
1 polymer ?
#
loop_
_entity_poly.entity_id
_entity_poly.type
_entity_poly.pdbx_seq_one_letter_code
_entity_poly.pdbx_strand_id
1 'polypeptide(L)'
;MQLTNTITSIAIGSFDGIHQAHQALISQAEAVVIIEQNCCTLTPGYTRTEQIQKPCFFYHFDKIKLLSVDAFIEQITQDFPKLETIIVGYDFGFGYKKEGNTT
;
A
#
# COMPACT_ATOMS: atom_id res chain seq x y z
N MET A 1 -21.39 -3.10 -16.67
CA MET A 1 -20.53 -4.11 -16.02
C MET A 1 -20.19 -3.59 -14.63
N GLN A 2 -20.56 -4.32 -13.57
CA GLN A 2 -19.98 -4.04 -12.25
C GLN A 2 -18.61 -4.72 -12.23
N LEU A 3 -17.54 -3.93 -12.22
CA LEU A 3 -16.20 -4.44 -11.94
C LEU A 3 -16.19 -4.86 -10.47
N THR A 4 -16.02 -6.14 -10.21
CA THR A 4 -15.89 -6.64 -8.83
C THR A 4 -14.41 -6.72 -8.52
N ASN A 5 -13.98 -6.02 -7.46
CA ASN A 5 -12.61 -6.16 -6.96
C ASN A 5 -12.49 -7.55 -6.31
N THR A 6 -11.63 -8.42 -6.86
CA THR A 6 -11.41 -9.78 -6.37
C THR A 6 -10.06 -9.95 -5.67
N ILE A 7 -9.33 -8.85 -5.43
CA ILE A 7 -8.02 -8.89 -4.79
C ILE A 7 -8.19 -9.35 -3.33
N THR A 8 -7.42 -10.38 -2.95
CA THR A 8 -7.39 -10.99 -1.63
C THR A 8 -6.13 -10.67 -0.85
N SER A 9 -5.05 -10.23 -1.53
CA SER A 9 -3.80 -9.84 -0.87
C SER A 9 -3.17 -8.59 -1.46
N ILE A 10 -2.72 -7.69 -0.60
CA ILE A 10 -2.03 -6.44 -0.99
C ILE A 10 -0.71 -6.26 -0.25
N ALA A 11 0.30 -5.76 -0.94
CA ALA A 11 1.51 -5.22 -0.32
C ALA A 11 1.38 -3.70 -0.19
N ILE A 12 1.58 -3.13 1.00
CA ILE A 12 1.42 -1.69 1.25
C ILE A 12 2.75 -1.06 1.67
N GLY A 13 3.11 0.08 1.08
CA GLY A 13 4.34 0.79 1.42
C GLY A 13 4.64 1.97 0.49
N SER A 14 5.70 2.72 0.81
CA SER A 14 6.17 3.80 -0.06
C SER A 14 6.89 3.28 -1.31
N PHE A 15 7.60 2.15 -1.20
CA PHE A 15 8.23 1.47 -2.32
C PHE A 15 9.11 2.38 -3.20
N ASP A 16 9.87 3.34 -2.63
CA ASP A 16 10.84 4.11 -3.42
C ASP A 16 12.03 3.24 -3.83
N GLY A 17 12.38 3.22 -5.11
CA GLY A 17 13.51 2.47 -5.68
C GLY A 17 13.30 0.97 -5.90
N ILE A 18 12.18 0.39 -5.45
CA ILE A 18 11.80 -1.02 -5.70
C ILE A 18 12.96 -2.02 -5.49
N HIS A 19 13.77 -1.82 -4.44
CA HIS A 19 14.91 -2.69 -4.14
C HIS A 19 14.48 -4.09 -3.69
N GLN A 20 15.44 -4.98 -3.44
CA GLN A 20 15.18 -6.40 -3.17
C GLN A 20 14.20 -6.67 -2.01
N ALA A 21 14.27 -5.92 -0.91
CA ALA A 21 13.30 -6.08 0.18
C ALA A 21 11.86 -5.68 -0.21
N HIS A 22 11.68 -4.66 -1.07
CA HIS A 22 10.37 -4.32 -1.62
C HIS A 22 9.84 -5.43 -2.52
N GLN A 23 10.70 -5.97 -3.39
CA GLN A 23 10.35 -7.09 -4.27
C GLN A 23 9.91 -8.33 -3.48
N ALA A 24 10.54 -8.60 -2.33
CA ALA A 24 10.15 -9.69 -1.45
C ALA A 24 8.74 -9.54 -0.84
N LEU A 25 8.31 -8.31 -0.53
CA LEU A 25 6.93 -8.06 -0.07
C LEU A 25 5.95 -8.11 -1.24
N ILE A 26 6.29 -7.44 -2.35
CA ILE A 26 5.46 -7.36 -3.56
C ILE A 26 5.21 -8.76 -4.14
N SER A 27 6.19 -9.67 -4.11
CA SER A 27 6.05 -11.02 -4.67
C SER A 27 4.96 -11.85 -3.97
N GLN A 28 4.66 -11.57 -2.70
CA GLN A 28 3.69 -12.29 -1.87
C GLN A 28 2.25 -11.77 -1.99
N ALA A 29 2.02 -10.65 -2.68
CA ALA A 29 0.70 -10.03 -2.81
C ALA A 29 0.11 -10.15 -4.22
N GLU A 30 -1.21 -10.09 -4.37
CA GLU A 30 -1.85 -9.99 -5.69
C GLU A 30 -1.75 -8.58 -6.28
N ALA A 31 -1.76 -7.55 -5.43
CA ALA A 31 -1.64 -6.14 -5.82
C ALA A 31 -0.75 -5.33 -4.87
N VAL A 32 -0.40 -4.11 -5.29
CA VAL A 32 0.45 -3.20 -4.52
C VAL A 32 -0.29 -1.90 -4.27
N VAL A 33 -0.33 -1.46 -3.01
CA VAL A 33 -0.77 -0.12 -2.61
C VAL A 33 0.46 0.73 -2.31
N ILE A 34 0.70 1.71 -3.16
CA ILE A 34 1.83 2.64 -3.06
C ILE A 34 1.36 3.88 -2.31
N ILE A 35 2.04 4.19 -1.20
CA ILE A 35 1.84 5.43 -0.45
C ILE A 35 2.75 6.51 -1.06
N GLU A 36 2.16 7.40 -1.85
CA GLU A 36 2.86 8.51 -2.50
C GLU A 36 3.01 9.70 -1.55
N GLN A 37 4.26 10.11 -1.31
CA GLN A 37 4.64 11.19 -0.39
C GLN A 37 5.20 12.43 -1.11
N ASN A 38 5.24 12.43 -2.44
CA ASN A 38 5.79 13.49 -3.32
C ASN A 38 7.26 13.87 -3.02
N CYS A 39 7.94 13.15 -2.14
CA CYS A 39 9.34 13.34 -1.76
C CYS A 39 10.24 12.18 -2.20
N CYS A 40 9.72 11.28 -3.02
CA CYS A 40 10.41 10.08 -3.46
C CYS A 40 11.35 10.41 -4.62
N THR A 41 12.58 9.89 -4.58
CA THR A 41 13.66 10.36 -5.47
C THR A 41 14.15 9.31 -6.46
N LEU A 42 14.02 8.02 -6.13
CA LEU A 42 14.53 6.94 -6.98
C LEU A 42 13.51 6.53 -8.05
N THR A 43 12.24 6.43 -7.66
CA THR A 43 11.12 6.08 -8.54
C THR A 43 9.94 7.01 -8.22
N PRO A 44 9.96 8.27 -8.69
CA PRO A 44 8.91 9.24 -8.37
C PRO A 44 7.57 8.87 -9.03
N GLY A 45 6.48 8.97 -8.26
CA GLY A 45 5.12 8.84 -8.77
C GLY A 45 4.86 7.51 -9.48
N TYR A 46 4.33 7.60 -10.70
CA TYR A 46 3.93 6.43 -11.49
C TYR A 46 5.11 5.57 -11.93
N THR A 47 6.35 6.07 -11.94
CA THR A 47 7.52 5.30 -12.43
C THR A 47 7.77 4.01 -11.65
N ARG A 48 7.25 3.90 -10.41
CA ARG A 48 7.23 2.65 -9.64
C ARG A 48 6.54 1.50 -10.37
N THR A 49 5.48 1.80 -11.11
CA THR A 49 4.70 0.77 -11.80
C THR A 49 5.50 0.13 -12.95
N GLU A 50 6.52 0.81 -13.48
CA GLU A 50 7.40 0.28 -14.53
C GLU A 50 8.19 -0.95 -14.06
N GLN A 51 8.40 -1.08 -12.74
CA GLN A 51 9.13 -2.18 -12.12
C GLN A 51 8.21 -3.19 -11.41
N ILE A 52 6.90 -2.94 -11.36
CA ILE A 52 5.92 -3.76 -10.65
C ILE A 52 4.97 -4.39 -11.66
N GLN A 53 5.10 -5.71 -11.86
CA GLN A 53 4.25 -6.48 -12.78
C GLN A 53 2.94 -6.94 -12.11
N LYS A 54 2.33 -6.08 -11.29
CA LYS A 54 1.09 -6.33 -10.53
C LYS A 54 0.22 -5.07 -10.52
N PRO A 55 -1.12 -5.18 -10.35
CA PRO A 55 -1.98 -4.01 -10.20
C PRO A 55 -1.46 -3.08 -9.10
N CYS A 56 -1.33 -1.80 -9.43
CA CYS A 56 -0.83 -0.77 -8.52
C CYS A 56 -1.94 0.24 -8.22
N PHE A 57 -2.14 0.51 -6.93
CA PHE A 57 -3.07 1.50 -6.40
C PHE A 57 -2.29 2.56 -5.64
N PHE A 58 -2.76 3.80 -5.65
CA PHE A 58 -2.04 4.91 -5.04
C PHE A 58 -2.87 5.53 -3.92
N TYR A 59 -2.30 5.55 -2.72
CA TYR A 59 -2.76 6.38 -1.63
C TYR A 59 -1.86 7.60 -1.52
N HIS A 60 -2.44 8.79 -1.59
CA HIS A 60 -1.70 10.01 -1.32
C HIS A 60 -1.56 10.19 0.19
N PHE A 61 -0.33 10.29 0.68
CA PHE A 61 -0.04 10.42 2.11
C PHE A 61 -0.82 11.57 2.75
N ASP A 62 -0.94 12.72 2.07
CA ASP A 62 -1.69 13.88 2.57
C ASP A 62 -3.18 13.61 2.81
N LYS A 63 -3.75 12.60 2.16
CA LYS A 63 -5.15 12.20 2.34
C LYS A 63 -5.33 11.21 3.48
N ILE A 64 -4.31 10.40 3.78
CA ILE A 64 -4.40 9.33 4.77
C ILE A 64 -3.70 9.66 6.10
N LYS A 65 -2.80 10.64 6.16
CA LYS A 65 -1.96 10.95 7.33
C LYS A 65 -2.72 11.37 8.60
N LEU A 66 -3.98 11.80 8.46
CA LEU A 66 -4.84 12.22 9.57
C LEU A 66 -5.89 11.18 9.95
N LEU A 67 -5.97 10.06 9.23
CA LEU A 67 -6.90 9.00 9.57
C LEU A 67 -6.49 8.34 10.88
N SER A 68 -7.45 8.03 11.74
CA SER A 68 -7.21 7.10 12.84
C SER A 68 -6.87 5.71 12.28
N VAL A 69 -6.36 4.83 13.14
CA VAL A 69 -6.20 3.40 12.81
C VAL A 69 -7.48 2.81 12.21
N ASP A 70 -8.62 2.98 12.88
CA ASP A 70 -9.89 2.40 12.43
C ASP A 70 -10.32 2.96 11.06
N ALA A 71 -10.17 4.27 10.85
CA ALA A 71 -10.55 4.90 9.58
C ALA A 71 -9.64 4.46 8.43
N PHE A 72 -8.35 4.24 8.70
CA PHE A 72 -7.41 3.69 7.72
C PHE A 72 -7.75 2.24 7.34
N ILE A 73 -8.09 1.40 8.32
CA ILE A 73 -8.51 0.02 8.08
C ILE A 73 -9.85 -0.02 7.34
N GLU A 74 -10.82 0.80 7.74
CA GLU A 74 -12.12 0.90 7.07
C GLU A 74 -11.94 1.29 5.59
N GLN A 75 -11.09 2.27 5.29
CA GLN A 75 -10.79 2.65 3.91
C GLN A 75 -10.23 1.47 3.11
N ILE A 76 -9.27 0.72 3.66
CA ILE A 76 -8.70 -0.46 3.00
C ILE A 76 -9.78 -1.53 2.75
N THR A 77 -10.65 -1.79 3.74
CA THR A 77 -11.75 -2.77 3.60
C THR A 77 -12.76 -2.35 2.55
N GLN A 78 -13.06 -1.05 2.43
CA GLN A 78 -13.95 -0.52 1.40
C GLN A 78 -13.34 -0.65 -0.01
N ASP A 79 -12.05 -0.31 -0.15
CA ASP A 79 -11.34 -0.38 -1.44
C ASP A 79 -11.10 -1.84 -1.89
N PHE A 80 -10.88 -2.74 -0.93
CA PHE A 80 -10.58 -4.16 -1.15
C PHE A 80 -11.55 -5.04 -0.34
N PRO A 81 -12.81 -5.21 -0.78
CA PRO A 81 -13.87 -5.89 0.00
C PRO A 81 -13.66 -7.40 0.19
N LYS A 82 -12.72 -8.01 -0.54
CA LYS A 82 -12.34 -9.43 -0.39
C LYS A 82 -10.95 -9.60 0.21
N LEU A 83 -10.40 -8.55 0.82
CA LEU A 83 -9.05 -8.60 1.35
C LEU A 83 -8.94 -9.56 2.53
N GLU A 84 -8.00 -10.48 2.44
CA GLU A 84 -7.69 -11.47 3.47
C GLU A 84 -6.30 -11.23 4.07
N THR A 85 -5.36 -10.71 3.28
CA THR A 85 -3.95 -10.54 3.70
C THR A 85 -3.39 -9.18 3.34
N ILE A 86 -2.73 -8.53 4.31
CA ILE A 86 -1.92 -7.32 4.11
C ILE A 86 -0.46 -7.66 4.38
N ILE A 87 0.40 -7.41 3.39
CA ILE A 87 1.84 -7.64 3.46
C ILE A 87 2.54 -6.29 3.62
N VAL A 88 3.29 -6.12 4.71
CA VAL A 88 3.98 -4.87 5.04
C VAL A 88 5.38 -5.16 5.57
N GLY A 89 6.25 -4.14 5.57
CA GLY A 89 7.53 -4.20 6.27
C GLY A 89 7.33 -4.30 7.79
N TYR A 90 8.30 -4.87 8.50
CA TYR A 90 8.26 -5.01 9.97
C TYR A 90 8.19 -3.66 10.69
N ASP A 91 8.64 -2.58 10.04
CA ASP A 91 8.68 -1.20 10.52
C ASP A 91 7.46 -0.37 10.08
N PHE A 92 6.44 -1.02 9.50
CA PHE A 92 5.25 -0.32 9.02
C PHE A 92 4.41 0.21 10.18
N GLY A 93 4.18 1.52 10.16
CA GLY A 93 3.29 2.22 11.08
C GLY A 93 2.26 3.03 10.31
N PHE A 94 1.04 3.07 10.83
CA PHE A 94 -0.12 3.70 10.20
C PHE A 94 -1.04 4.36 11.24
N GLY A 95 -2.07 5.04 10.77
CA GLY A 95 -2.93 5.87 11.62
C GLY A 95 -2.25 7.16 12.08
N TYR A 96 -3.05 8.06 12.65
CA TYR A 96 -2.61 9.38 13.06
C TYR A 96 -1.49 9.23 14.09
N LYS A 97 -0.37 9.92 13.84
CA LYS A 97 0.86 9.82 14.66
C LYS A 97 1.44 8.39 14.78
N LYS A 98 1.19 7.52 13.79
CA LYS A 98 1.67 6.12 13.77
C LYS A 98 1.21 5.33 15.01
N GLU A 99 -0.02 5.56 15.44
CA GLU A 99 -0.60 4.86 16.58
C GLU A 99 -0.85 3.36 16.30
N GLY A 100 -1.00 2.97 15.02
CA GLY A 100 -1.09 1.58 14.57
C GLY A 100 0.24 1.05 14.05
N ASN A 101 0.50 -0.23 14.31
CA ASN A 101 1.69 -0.94 13.87
C ASN A 101 1.39 -2.43 13.63
N THR A 102 2.42 -3.24 13.42
CA THR A 102 2.34 -4.67 13.03
C THR A 102 2.45 -5.66 14.19
N THR A 103 2.49 -5.18 15.44
CA THR A 103 2.68 -5.98 16.66
C THR A 103 1.55 -5.88 17.67
#